data_AF-A0A9D3UX45-F1
#
_entry.id   AF-A0A9D3UX45-F1
#
_cell.length_a   1.000
_cell.length_b   1.000
_cell.length_c   1.000
_cell.angle_alpha   90.00
_cell.angle_beta   90.00
_cell.angle_gamma   90.00
#
_symmetry.space_group_name_H-M   'P 1'
#
loop_
_entity.id
_entity.type
_entity.pdbx_description
1 polymer ?
#
loop_
_entity_poly.entity_id
_entity_poly.type
_entity_poly.pdbx_seq_one_letter_code
_entity_poly.pdbx_strand_id
1 'polypeptide(L)'
;MEQRRVCEIYAFFWRALWKLNTLPKIRVFTWRVGHELLPTNAKIASIRQGFRQDYPRCGVDKETLIHALKDCSTARAILSVGGLDNKLLIKDYYCCIDWMEDLMRVLDKKATADFVTTLWNSWNNRNNFIFRGKEDDAHVVWERAKTLSL
;
A
#
# COMPACT_ATOMS: atom_id res chain seq x y z
N MET A 1 -1.06 -3.07 25.44
CA MET A 1 -1.62 -1.71 25.67
C MET A 1 -1.45 -0.81 24.44
N GLU A 2 -0.30 -0.85 23.75
CA GLU A 2 -0.05 -0.19 22.46
C GLU A 2 -1.16 -0.39 21.40
N GLN A 3 -1.57 -1.64 21.17
CA GLN A 3 -2.56 -1.99 20.12
C GLN A 3 -3.94 -1.34 20.37
N ARG A 4 -4.33 -1.15 21.64
CA ARG A 4 -5.63 -0.54 22.00
C ARG A 4 -5.62 0.97 21.69
N ARG A 5 -4.51 1.67 21.95
CA ARG A 5 -4.36 3.11 21.60
C ARG A 5 -4.37 3.34 20.10
N VAL A 6 -3.71 2.49 19.31
CA VAL A 6 -3.73 2.61 17.84
C VAL A 6 -5.14 2.40 17.27
N CYS A 7 -5.91 1.45 17.82
CA CYS A 7 -7.31 1.27 17.41
C CYS A 7 -8.21 2.48 17.76
N GLU A 8 -7.95 3.17 18.86
CA GLU A 8 -8.72 4.36 19.28
C GLU A 8 -8.40 5.59 18.43
N ILE A 9 -7.13 5.82 18.10
CA ILE A 9 -6.70 6.97 17.27
C ILE A 9 -7.23 6.83 15.83
N TYR A 10 -7.15 5.63 15.24
CA TYR A 10 -7.55 5.38 13.85
C TYR A 10 -8.93 4.73 13.73
N ALA A 11 -9.84 5.01 14.66
CA ALA A 11 -11.17 4.41 14.70
C ALA A 11 -11.97 4.65 13.39
N PHE A 12 -11.76 5.79 12.74
CA PHE A 12 -12.36 6.08 11.43
C PHE A 12 -11.86 5.09 10.36
N PHE A 13 -10.54 4.96 10.20
CA PHE A 13 -9.93 4.05 9.22
C PHE A 13 -10.45 2.63 9.38
N TRP A 14 -10.45 2.09 10.60
CA TRP A 14 -10.92 0.73 10.84
C TRP A 14 -12.40 0.54 10.50
N ARG A 15 -13.25 1.49 10.88
CA ARG A 15 -14.68 1.46 10.54
C ARG A 15 -14.93 1.56 9.04
N ALA A 16 -14.15 2.39 8.34
CA ALA A 16 -14.23 2.54 6.89
C ALA A 16 -13.81 1.24 6.19
N LEU A 17 -12.64 0.70 6.54
CA LEU A 17 -12.08 -0.54 5.99
C LEU A 17 -13.08 -1.70 6.03
N TRP A 18 -13.68 -1.96 7.19
CA TRP A 18 -14.58 -3.11 7.36
C TRP A 18 -15.92 -2.95 6.64
N LYS A 19 -16.28 -1.73 6.22
CA LYS A 19 -17.48 -1.42 5.43
C LYS A 19 -17.24 -1.41 3.91
N LEU A 20 -16.00 -1.61 3.46
CA LEU A 20 -15.69 -1.62 2.03
C LEU A 20 -16.23 -2.88 1.34
N ASN A 21 -16.80 -2.68 0.15
CA ASN A 21 -17.20 -3.78 -0.74
C ASN A 21 -15.97 -4.28 -1.50
N THR A 22 -15.12 -5.05 -0.85
CA THR A 22 -13.93 -5.66 -1.45
C THR A 22 -13.75 -7.11 -1.02
N LEU A 23 -12.97 -7.85 -1.80
CA LEU A 23 -12.63 -9.23 -1.49
C LEU A 23 -12.00 -9.33 -0.07
N PRO A 24 -12.33 -10.35 0.73
CA PRO A 24 -11.80 -10.50 2.09
C PRO A 24 -10.27 -10.42 2.16
N LYS A 25 -9.57 -10.99 1.18
CA LYS A 25 -8.10 -10.94 1.09
C LYS A 25 -7.55 -9.51 0.97
N ILE A 26 -8.27 -8.60 0.30
CA ILE A 26 -7.90 -7.20 0.13
C ILE A 26 -8.10 -6.46 1.46
N ARG A 27 -9.21 -6.71 2.17
CA ARG A 27 -9.43 -6.15 3.52
C ARG A 27 -8.35 -6.58 4.51
N VAL A 28 -7.99 -7.86 4.51
CA VAL A 28 -6.90 -8.39 5.36
C VAL A 28 -5.55 -7.77 4.97
N PHE A 29 -5.27 -7.61 3.68
CA PHE A 29 -4.09 -6.90 3.21
C PHE A 29 -4.05 -5.46 3.74
N THR A 30 -5.12 -4.69 3.55
CA THR A 30 -5.20 -3.30 4.02
C THR A 30 -5.10 -3.21 5.54
N TRP A 31 -5.67 -4.16 6.26
CA TRP A 31 -5.50 -4.26 7.71
C TRP A 31 -4.02 -4.45 8.11
N ARG A 32 -3.28 -5.30 7.39
CA ARG A 32 -1.82 -5.48 7.59
C ARG A 32 -1.04 -4.22 7.24
N VAL A 33 -1.45 -3.48 6.21
CA VAL A 33 -0.85 -2.19 5.85
C VAL A 33 -1.03 -1.18 6.98
N GLY A 34 -2.26 -1.05 7.51
CA GLY A 34 -2.54 -0.13 8.61
C GLY A 34 -1.76 -0.43 9.89
N HIS A 35 -1.29 -1.66 10.06
CA HIS A 35 -0.44 -2.07 11.19
C HIS A 35 1.06 -2.17 10.85
N GLU A 36 1.51 -1.77 9.65
CA GLU A 36 2.92 -1.84 9.24
C GLU A 36 3.49 -3.28 9.37
N LEU A 37 2.67 -4.28 9.02
CA LEU A 37 2.96 -5.71 9.17
C LEU A 37 3.48 -6.39 7.90
N LEU A 38 3.51 -5.69 6.76
CA LEU A 38 3.99 -6.28 5.53
C LEU A 38 5.52 -6.42 5.51
N PRO A 39 6.07 -7.52 4.96
CA PRO A 39 7.50 -7.79 4.97
C PRO A 39 8.23 -6.95 3.91
N THR A 40 8.59 -5.73 4.27
CA THR A 40 9.50 -4.88 3.47
C THR A 40 10.96 -5.19 3.80
N ASN A 41 11.89 -4.81 2.92
CA ASN A 41 13.32 -5.01 3.19
C ASN A 41 13.77 -4.30 4.48
N ALA A 42 13.26 -3.09 4.74
CA ALA A 42 13.57 -2.37 5.99
C ALA A 42 13.03 -3.11 7.24
N LYS A 43 11.83 -3.69 7.16
CA LYS A 43 11.25 -4.47 8.26
C LYS A 43 12.06 -5.74 8.51
N ILE A 44 12.44 -6.46 7.46
CA ILE A 44 13.27 -7.66 7.55
C ILE A 44 14.64 -7.32 8.15
N ALA A 45 15.28 -6.25 7.68
CA ALA A 45 16.58 -5.81 8.20
C ALA A 45 16.56 -5.36 9.66
N SER A 46 15.42 -4.84 10.16
CA SER A 46 15.27 -4.53 11.58
C SER A 46 15.27 -5.76 12.50
N ILE A 47 14.93 -6.93 11.95
CA ILE A 47 14.86 -8.19 12.70
C ILE A 47 16.12 -9.03 12.45
N ARG A 48 16.61 -9.04 11.21
CA ARG A 48 17.78 -9.81 10.77
C ARG A 48 18.91 -8.87 10.38
N GLN A 49 19.90 -8.77 11.27
CA GLN A 49 21.14 -8.03 11.02
C GLN A 49 21.85 -8.57 9.77
N GLY A 50 22.43 -7.66 8.96
CA GLY A 50 23.13 -8.00 7.72
C GLY A 50 22.22 -8.27 6.51
N PHE A 51 20.89 -8.11 6.63
CA PHE A 51 20.01 -8.16 5.47
C PHE A 51 20.16 -6.87 4.64
N ARG A 52 20.29 -7.05 3.32
CA ARG A 52 20.40 -5.98 2.34
C ARG A 52 19.12 -5.12 2.34
N GLN A 53 19.28 -3.82 2.59
CA GLN A 53 18.15 -2.87 2.65
C GLN A 53 17.86 -2.22 1.30
N ASP A 54 18.81 -2.33 0.37
CA ASP A 54 18.68 -1.87 -1.01
C ASP A 54 17.44 -2.48 -1.65
N TYR A 55 16.70 -1.60 -2.33
CA TYR A 55 15.51 -1.98 -3.05
C TYR A 55 15.82 -1.99 -4.55
N PRO A 56 16.01 -3.17 -5.16
CA PRO A 56 16.50 -3.26 -6.54
C PRO A 56 15.54 -2.66 -7.58
N ARG A 57 14.28 -2.44 -7.19
CA ARG A 57 13.21 -2.03 -8.08
C ARG A 57 13.31 -0.56 -8.49
N CYS A 58 13.63 0.34 -7.56
CA CYS A 58 13.82 1.77 -7.87
C CYS A 58 15.13 2.36 -7.33
N GLY A 59 16.06 1.51 -6.88
CA GLY A 59 17.42 1.93 -6.52
C GLY A 59 17.53 2.77 -5.25
N VAL A 60 16.54 2.72 -4.36
CA VAL A 60 16.54 3.45 -3.08
C VAL A 60 17.09 2.56 -1.96
N ASP A 61 17.84 3.17 -1.04
CA ASP A 61 18.59 2.48 0.02
C ASP A 61 17.71 1.83 1.10
N LYS A 62 16.47 2.30 1.28
CA LYS A 62 15.57 1.80 2.34
C LYS A 62 14.12 1.72 1.88
N GLU A 63 13.66 0.49 1.63
CA GLU A 63 12.24 0.22 1.36
C GLU A 63 11.43 0.19 2.66
N THR A 64 10.84 1.33 3.05
CA THR A 64 9.73 1.38 4.01
C THR A 64 8.43 0.94 3.35
N LEU A 65 7.38 0.67 4.13
CA LEU A 65 6.09 0.29 3.55
C LEU A 65 5.44 1.44 2.78
N ILE A 66 5.54 2.66 3.32
CA ILE A 66 5.07 3.86 2.63
C ILE A 66 5.83 4.06 1.31
N HIS A 67 7.15 3.80 1.30
CA HIS A 67 7.90 3.83 0.05
C HIS A 67 7.40 2.77 -0.94
N ALA A 68 7.26 1.52 -0.50
CA ALA A 68 6.84 0.43 -1.38
C ALA A 68 5.45 0.64 -2.01
N LEU A 69 4.53 1.32 -1.29
CA LEU A 69 3.13 1.49 -1.70
C LEU A 69 2.81 2.87 -2.29
N LYS A 70 3.56 3.92 -1.93
CA LYS A 70 3.30 5.32 -2.31
C LYS A 70 4.47 5.95 -3.06
N ASP A 71 5.68 5.93 -2.50
CA ASP A 71 6.76 6.82 -2.99
C ASP A 71 7.66 6.19 -4.07
N CYS A 72 7.68 4.87 -4.16
CA CYS A 72 8.39 4.15 -5.21
C CYS A 72 7.88 4.59 -6.60
N SER A 73 8.80 4.84 -7.55
CA SER A 73 8.46 5.30 -8.90
C SER A 73 7.41 4.41 -9.58
N THR A 74 7.54 3.08 -9.48
CA THR A 74 6.52 2.18 -10.04
C THR A 74 5.19 2.27 -9.30
N ALA A 75 5.21 2.36 -7.97
CA ALA A 75 3.99 2.51 -7.19
C ALA A 75 3.25 3.81 -7.54
N ARG A 76 3.98 4.93 -7.68
CA ARG A 76 3.45 6.21 -8.14
C ARG A 76 2.84 6.09 -9.52
N ALA A 77 3.53 5.46 -10.47
CA ALA A 77 3.01 5.26 -11.82
C ALA A 77 1.68 4.49 -11.82
N ILE A 78 1.59 3.39 -11.06
CA ILE A 78 0.36 2.59 -10.91
C ILE A 78 -0.78 3.45 -10.33
N LEU A 79 -0.51 4.24 -9.28
CA LEU A 79 -1.52 5.08 -8.64
C LEU A 79 -1.97 6.24 -9.53
N SER A 80 -1.06 6.85 -10.30
CA SER A 80 -1.38 7.90 -11.26
C SER A 80 -2.24 7.37 -12.42
N VAL A 81 -1.97 6.16 -12.93
CA VAL A 81 -2.84 5.50 -13.93
C VAL A 81 -4.23 5.28 -13.36
N GLY A 82 -4.33 4.95 -12.06
CA GLY A 82 -5.60 4.83 -11.36
C GLY A 82 -6.35 6.13 -11.08
N GLY A 83 -5.83 7.27 -11.55
CA GLY A 83 -6.48 8.58 -11.41
C GLY A 83 -6.37 9.19 -10.01
N LEU A 84 -5.46 8.70 -9.17
CA LEU A 84 -5.22 9.32 -7.87
C LEU A 84 -4.55 10.68 -8.06
N ASP A 85 -5.12 11.73 -7.45
CA ASP A 85 -4.59 13.09 -7.55
C ASP A 85 -3.14 13.14 -7.07
N ASN A 86 -2.25 13.68 -7.92
CA ASN A 86 -0.84 13.86 -7.61
C ASN A 86 -0.62 14.66 -6.31
N LYS A 87 -1.53 15.56 -5.92
CA LYS A 87 -1.46 16.27 -4.63
C LYS A 87 -1.45 15.31 -3.44
N LEU A 88 -2.20 14.21 -3.53
CA LEU A 88 -2.29 13.18 -2.50
C LEU A 88 -1.05 12.25 -2.50
N LEU A 89 -0.24 12.30 -3.56
CA LEU A 89 1.02 11.58 -3.70
C LEU A 89 2.24 12.41 -3.30
N ILE A 90 2.11 13.74 -3.16
CA ILE A 90 3.21 14.66 -2.84
C ILE A 90 3.38 14.85 -1.32
N LYS A 91 2.29 14.82 -0.54
CA LYS A 91 2.39 14.97 0.91
C LYS A 91 3.23 13.84 1.53
N ASP A 92 4.12 14.22 2.44
CA ASP A 92 4.94 13.29 3.20
C ASP A 92 4.15 12.66 4.35
N TYR A 93 4.34 11.36 4.52
CA TYR A 93 3.71 10.58 5.58
C TYR A 93 4.74 9.65 6.20
N TYR A 94 4.69 9.52 7.52
CA TYR A 94 5.60 8.63 8.25
C TYR A 94 5.12 7.17 8.21
N CYS A 95 3.81 6.94 8.27
CA CYS A 95 3.21 5.60 8.23
C CYS A 95 2.02 5.53 7.26
N CYS A 96 1.70 4.31 6.82
CA CYS A 96 0.69 4.10 5.79
C CYS A 96 -0.73 4.41 6.28
N ILE A 97 -1.02 4.19 7.57
CA ILE A 97 -2.38 4.40 8.08
C ILE A 97 -2.77 5.89 8.05
N ASP A 98 -1.85 6.81 8.32
CA ASP A 98 -2.10 8.26 8.21
C ASP A 98 -2.45 8.64 6.77
N TRP A 99 -1.66 8.16 5.82
CA TRP A 99 -1.88 8.41 4.39
C TRP A 99 -3.20 7.84 3.89
N MET A 100 -3.48 6.58 4.24
CA MET A 100 -4.70 5.92 3.79
C MET A 100 -5.94 6.49 4.48
N GLU A 101 -5.85 6.92 5.75
CA GLU A 101 -6.96 7.59 6.42
C GLU A 101 -7.31 8.92 5.76
N ASP A 102 -6.32 9.76 5.43
CA ASP A 102 -6.54 11.00 4.69
C ASP A 102 -7.26 10.74 3.36
N LEU A 103 -6.85 9.70 2.63
CA LEU A 103 -7.51 9.29 1.38
C LEU A 103 -8.95 8.80 1.62
N MET A 104 -9.18 7.94 2.61
CA MET A 104 -10.50 7.40 2.93
C MET A 104 -11.50 8.48 3.41
N ARG A 105 -11.00 9.64 3.85
CA ARG A 105 -11.84 10.79 4.22
C ARG A 105 -12.31 11.61 3.02
N VAL A 106 -11.58 11.56 1.91
CA VAL A 106 -11.85 12.34 0.69
C VAL A 106 -12.53 11.49 -0.38
N LEU A 107 -12.14 10.22 -0.49
CA LEU A 107 -12.68 9.28 -1.47
C LEU A 107 -14.03 8.73 -1.02
N ASP A 108 -14.94 8.52 -1.98
CA ASP A 108 -16.16 7.76 -1.71
C ASP A 108 -15.83 6.27 -1.48
N LYS A 109 -16.85 5.47 -1.11
CA LYS A 109 -16.67 4.05 -0.80
C LYS A 109 -16.15 3.24 -1.99
N LYS A 110 -16.59 3.57 -3.21
CA LYS A 110 -16.19 2.84 -4.42
C LYS A 110 -14.75 3.21 -4.79
N ALA A 111 -14.43 4.51 -4.81
CA ALA A 111 -13.08 4.99 -5.06
C ALA A 111 -12.09 4.47 -4.00
N THR A 112 -12.52 4.37 -2.74
CA THR A 112 -11.72 3.75 -1.68
C THR A 112 -11.48 2.26 -1.94
N ALA A 113 -12.52 1.52 -2.36
CA ALA A 113 -12.40 0.11 -2.72
C ALA A 113 -11.44 -0.11 -3.91
N ASP A 114 -11.55 0.72 -4.95
CA ASP A 114 -10.65 0.70 -6.11
C ASP A 114 -9.21 1.03 -5.71
N PHE A 115 -9.02 2.02 -4.83
CA PHE A 115 -7.71 2.42 -4.31
C PHE A 115 -7.03 1.26 -3.55
N VAL A 116 -7.70 0.66 -2.56
CA VAL A 116 -7.08 -0.43 -1.77
C VAL A 116 -6.83 -1.68 -2.60
N THR A 117 -7.66 -1.92 -3.62
CA THR A 117 -7.47 -3.02 -4.60
C THR A 117 -6.25 -2.75 -5.48
N THR A 118 -6.03 -1.50 -5.87
CA THR A 118 -4.84 -1.06 -6.61
C THR A 118 -3.57 -1.24 -5.77
N LEU A 119 -3.60 -0.86 -4.48
CA LEU A 119 -2.48 -1.09 -3.57
C LEU A 119 -2.13 -2.58 -3.43
N TRP A 120 -3.14 -3.44 -3.33
CA TRP A 120 -2.94 -4.89 -3.26
C TRP A 120 -2.24 -5.43 -4.52
N ASN A 121 -2.65 -4.97 -5.71
CA ASN A 121 -2.01 -5.36 -6.96
C ASN A 121 -0.59 -4.80 -7.09
N SER A 122 -0.36 -3.55 -6.67
CA SER A 122 0.97 -2.94 -6.63
C SER A 122 1.93 -3.75 -5.74
N TRP A 123 1.46 -4.16 -4.56
CA TRP A 123 2.22 -5.03 -3.66
C TRP A 123 2.53 -6.40 -4.26
N ASN A 124 1.59 -7.00 -4.98
CA ASN A 124 1.84 -8.26 -5.69
C ASN A 124 2.84 -8.10 -6.84
N ASN A 125 2.78 -6.99 -7.58
CA ASN A 125 3.76 -6.69 -8.63
C ASN A 125 5.18 -6.56 -8.03
N ARG A 126 5.30 -5.86 -6.90
CA ARG A 126 6.55 -5.79 -6.11
C ARG A 126 7.05 -7.18 -5.74
N ASN A 127 6.18 -8.05 -5.21
CA ASN A 127 6.59 -9.38 -4.79
C ASN A 127 7.02 -10.25 -5.99
N ASN A 128 6.33 -10.15 -7.13
CA ASN A 128 6.74 -10.83 -8.35
C ASN A 128 8.11 -10.37 -8.82
N PHE A 129 8.40 -9.07 -8.76
CA PHE A 129 9.72 -8.56 -9.11
C PHE A 129 10.80 -9.15 -8.20
N ILE A 130 10.60 -9.13 -6.89
CA ILE A 130 11.62 -9.61 -5.95
C ILE A 130 11.83 -11.12 -6.01
N PHE A 131 10.76 -11.90 -6.10
CA PHE A 131 10.87 -13.37 -6.02
C PHE A 131 11.03 -14.05 -7.38
N ARG A 132 10.70 -13.35 -8.48
CA ARG A 132 10.67 -13.94 -9.83
C ARG A 132 11.37 -13.08 -10.88
N GLY A 133 11.89 -11.90 -10.53
CA GLY A 133 12.50 -10.97 -11.48
C GLY A 133 11.52 -10.40 -12.51
N LYS A 134 10.20 -10.56 -12.30
CA LYS A 134 9.17 -10.11 -13.25
C LYS A 134 8.41 -8.92 -12.70
N GLU A 135 8.40 -7.84 -13.45
CA GLU A 135 7.60 -6.65 -13.19
C GLU A 135 6.67 -6.39 -14.37
N ASP A 136 5.37 -6.25 -14.09
CA ASP A 136 4.38 -5.83 -15.08
C ASP A 136 4.29 -4.30 -15.13
N ASP A 137 3.95 -3.76 -16.30
CA ASP A 137 3.71 -2.33 -16.53
C ASP A 137 2.58 -1.77 -15.65
N ALA A 138 2.67 -0.49 -15.29
CA ALA A 138 1.72 0.18 -14.41
C ALA A 138 0.26 0.04 -14.89
N HIS A 139 0.01 0.16 -16.20
CA HIS A 139 -1.31 0.01 -16.78
C HIS A 139 -1.86 -1.41 -16.62
N VAL A 140 -1.02 -2.43 -16.81
CA VAL A 140 -1.40 -3.84 -16.65
C VAL A 140 -1.76 -4.13 -15.20
N VAL A 141 -0.99 -3.59 -14.25
CA VAL A 141 -1.25 -3.77 -12.81
C VAL A 141 -2.57 -3.11 -12.42
N TRP A 142 -2.84 -1.90 -12.91
CA TRP A 142 -4.09 -1.20 -12.63
C TRP A 142 -5.31 -1.89 -13.27
N GLU A 143 -5.22 -2.33 -14.53
CA GLU A 143 -6.30 -3.07 -15.19
C GLU A 143 -6.68 -4.35 -14.40
N ARG A 144 -5.69 -5.09 -13.92
CA ARG A 144 -5.95 -6.25 -13.04
C ARG A 144 -6.67 -5.84 -11.75
N ALA A 145 -6.32 -4.70 -11.15
CA ALA A 145 -7.03 -4.18 -9.99
C ALA A 145 -8.50 -3.92 -10.30
N LYS A 146 -8.80 -3.27 -11.42
CA LYS A 146 -10.16 -2.97 -11.86
C LYS A 146 -11.02 -4.22 -12.03
N THR A 147 -10.46 -5.33 -12.53
CA THR A 147 -11.20 -6.61 -12.65
C THR A 147 -11.56 -7.26 -11.31
N LEU A 148 -10.93 -6.85 -10.21
CA LEU A 148 -11.16 -7.37 -8.86
C LEU A 148 -12.01 -6.45 -8.00
N SER A 149 -12.24 -5.22 -8.45
CA SER A 149 -13.19 -4.29 -7.85
C SER A 149 -14.62 -4.78 -8.11
N LEU A 150 -15.42 -4.83 -7.04
CA LEU A 150 -16.82 -5.26 -7.06
C LEU A 150 -17.77 -4.09 -7.37
#